data_AF-A0A6N7D7D1-F1
#
_entry.id   AF-A0A6N7D7D1-F1
#
_cell.length_a   1.000
_cell.length_b   1.000
_cell.length_c   1.000
_cell.angle_alpha   90.00
_cell.angle_beta   90.00
_cell.angle_gamma   90.00
#
_symmetry.space_group_name_H-M   'P 1'
#
loop_
_entity.id
_entity.type
_entity.pdbx_description
1 polymer ?
#
loop_
_entity_poly.entity_id
_entity_poly.type
_entity_poly.pdbx_seq_one_letter_code
_entity_poly.pdbx_strand_id
1 'polypeptide(L)'
;MIELAKRRHKARALPDVRTYDYAFFVAGEKFAKDYPQAAAALARLVRDAARYIEARPDEAVQKFAELGGVGSDPLERQVYLDIVKAHRTSYSGAEKLDLVDATTRQNVQKLADSFHALGIYPQKVGVADWLGNSRVDGIRGVLAAELKARP
;
A
#
# COMPACT_ATOMS: atom_id res chain seq x y z
N MET A 1 6.54 17.04 7.92
CA MET A 1 6.29 16.00 8.96
C MET A 1 7.55 15.61 9.73
N ILE A 2 8.67 15.25 9.09
CA ILE A 2 9.92 14.83 9.78
C ILE A 2 10.53 15.89 10.73
N GLU A 3 10.41 17.17 10.40
CA GLU A 3 11.14 18.23 11.12
C GLU A 3 10.57 18.55 12.51
N LEU A 4 9.26 18.37 12.70
CA LEU A 4 8.62 18.52 14.01
C LEU A 4 9.05 17.37 14.95
N ALA A 5 9.14 16.15 14.43
CA ALA A 5 9.56 14.96 15.18
C ALA A 5 11.03 15.03 15.60
N LYS A 6 11.91 15.50 14.70
CA LYS A 6 13.34 15.72 15.03
C LYS A 6 13.51 16.74 16.15
N ARG A 7 12.82 17.88 16.08
CA ARG A 7 12.94 18.97 17.07
C ARG A 7 12.32 18.61 18.42
N ARG A 8 11.16 17.96 18.44
CA ARG A 8 10.43 17.67 19.69
C ARG A 8 10.87 16.38 20.38
N HIS A 9 11.21 15.35 19.62
CA HIS A 9 11.48 14.00 20.15
C HIS A 9 12.92 13.54 19.97
N LYS A 10 13.83 14.42 19.53
CA LYS A 10 15.21 14.07 19.15
C LYS A 10 15.27 12.90 18.15
N ALA A 11 14.20 12.74 17.37
CA ALA A 11 14.10 11.67 16.38
C ALA A 11 15.22 11.82 15.36
N ARG A 12 15.83 10.71 14.94
CA ARG A 12 16.83 10.68 13.87
C ARG A 12 16.20 9.98 12.68
N ALA A 13 16.37 10.56 11.49
CA ALA A 13 16.05 9.85 10.27
C ALA A 13 17.04 8.68 10.13
N LEU A 14 16.54 7.51 9.75
CA LEU A 14 17.40 6.40 9.41
C LEU A 14 18.04 6.70 8.05
N PRO A 15 19.38 6.71 7.95
CA PRO A 15 20.05 6.99 6.68
C PRO A 15 19.65 5.93 5.65
N ASP A 16 19.31 6.36 4.44
CA ASP A 16 19.01 5.51 3.29
C ASP A 16 17.80 4.57 3.43
N VAL A 17 16.92 4.80 4.41
CA VAL A 17 15.67 4.02 4.59
C VAL A 17 14.47 4.79 4.07
N ARG A 18 13.81 4.24 3.04
CA ARG A 18 12.58 4.76 2.44
C ARG A 18 11.36 4.17 3.13
N THR A 19 10.85 4.82 4.18
CA THR A 19 9.71 4.30 4.99
C THR A 19 8.33 4.62 4.42
N TYR A 20 8.21 5.62 3.54
CA TYR A 20 6.93 6.09 2.99
C TYR A 20 6.79 5.88 1.48
N ASP A 21 7.76 5.23 0.84
CA ASP A 21 7.74 4.99 -0.61
C ASP A 21 6.92 3.72 -0.96
N TYR A 22 6.53 2.92 0.03
CA TYR A 22 5.93 1.61 -0.18
C TYR A 22 4.67 1.40 0.67
N ALA A 23 3.61 0.95 0.02
CA ALA A 23 2.44 0.33 0.65
C ALA A 23 2.29 -1.08 0.10
N PHE A 24 1.93 -2.03 0.97
CA PHE A 24 1.74 -3.43 0.59
C PHE A 24 0.29 -3.84 0.80
N PHE A 25 -0.25 -4.57 -0.18
CA PHE A 25 -1.46 -5.36 0.01
C PHE A 25 -1.04 -6.78 0.39
N VAL A 26 -1.59 -7.26 1.50
CA VAL A 26 -1.24 -8.57 2.07
C VAL A 26 -2.47 -9.47 2.08
N ALA A 27 -2.25 -10.75 1.78
CA ALA A 27 -3.27 -11.79 1.85
C ALA A 27 -2.71 -13.00 2.60
N GLY A 28 -3.59 -13.78 3.22
CA GLY A 28 -3.19 -15.03 3.86
C GLY A 28 -2.65 -16.03 2.84
N GLU A 29 -1.54 -16.71 3.16
CA GLU A 29 -0.87 -17.63 2.24
C GLU A 29 -1.80 -18.76 1.77
N LYS A 30 -2.61 -19.33 2.68
CA LYS A 30 -3.61 -20.34 2.33
C LYS A 30 -4.64 -19.82 1.31
N PHE A 31 -5.11 -18.59 1.48
CA PHE A 31 -6.07 -17.99 0.55
C PHE A 31 -5.45 -17.77 -0.83
N ALA A 32 -4.24 -17.20 -0.88
CA ALA A 32 -3.52 -16.98 -2.14
C ALA A 32 -3.20 -18.30 -2.88
N LYS A 33 -2.97 -19.38 -2.13
CA LYS A 33 -2.70 -20.71 -2.68
C LYS A 33 -3.97 -21.42 -3.16
N ASP A 34 -5.02 -21.43 -2.35
CA ASP A 34 -6.25 -22.17 -2.63
C ASP A 34 -7.15 -21.43 -3.64
N TYR A 35 -7.05 -20.10 -3.71
CA TYR A 35 -7.88 -19.24 -4.57
C TYR A 35 -7.05 -18.19 -5.35
N PRO A 36 -6.07 -18.61 -6.18
CA PRO A 36 -5.11 -17.69 -6.78
C PRO A 36 -5.75 -16.69 -7.74
N GLN A 37 -6.78 -17.09 -8.48
CA GLN A 37 -7.53 -16.21 -9.38
C GLN A 37 -8.34 -15.17 -8.61
N ALA A 38 -8.97 -15.56 -7.49
CA ALA A 38 -9.71 -14.62 -6.66
C ALA A 38 -8.78 -13.59 -6.01
N ALA A 39 -7.63 -14.03 -5.51
CA ALA A 39 -6.61 -13.13 -4.98
C ALA A 39 -6.10 -12.14 -6.04
N ALA A 40 -5.85 -12.60 -7.27
CA ALA A 40 -5.43 -11.73 -8.36
C ALA A 40 -6.52 -10.75 -8.79
N ALA A 41 -7.77 -11.22 -8.92
CA ALA A 41 -8.90 -10.37 -9.26
C ALA A 41 -9.14 -9.29 -8.20
N LEU A 42 -8.99 -9.62 -6.91
CA LEU A 42 -9.07 -8.64 -5.82
C LEU A 42 -7.98 -7.57 -5.93
N ALA A 43 -6.73 -7.95 -6.24
CA ALA A 43 -5.64 -7.00 -6.45
C ALA A 43 -5.96 -6.04 -7.62
N ARG A 44 -6.49 -6.57 -8.73
CA ARG A 44 -6.94 -5.75 -9.86
C ARG A 44 -8.08 -4.81 -9.47
N LEU A 45 -9.10 -5.31 -8.76
CA LEU A 45 -10.24 -4.50 -8.31
C LEU A 45 -9.79 -3.34 -7.41
N VAL A 46 -8.83 -3.58 -6.50
CA VAL A 46 -8.23 -2.52 -5.67
C VAL A 46 -7.59 -1.44 -6.54
N ARG A 47 -6.77 -1.84 -7.52
CA ARG A 47 -6.11 -0.90 -8.44
C ARG A 47 -7.12 -0.10 -9.26
N ASP A 48 -8.11 -0.77 -9.82
CA ASP A 48 -9.10 -0.16 -10.70
C ASP A 48 -10.02 0.78 -9.89
N ALA A 49 -10.36 0.42 -8.65
CA ALA A 49 -11.07 1.31 -7.73
C ALA A 49 -10.23 2.54 -7.37
N ALA A 50 -8.93 2.37 -7.09
CA ALA A 50 -8.04 3.51 -6.85
C ALA A 50 -7.98 4.44 -8.08
N ARG A 51 -7.81 3.90 -9.28
CA ARG A 51 -7.86 4.68 -10.53
C ARG A 51 -9.19 5.41 -10.71
N TYR A 52 -10.31 4.78 -10.36
CA TYR A 52 -11.62 5.41 -10.42
C TYR A 52 -11.71 6.61 -9.46
N ILE A 53 -11.28 6.43 -8.21
CA ILE A 53 -11.29 7.49 -7.19
C ILE A 53 -10.46 8.69 -7.64
N GLU A 54 -9.25 8.42 -8.15
CA GLU A 54 -8.33 9.46 -8.65
C GLU A 54 -8.90 10.19 -9.87
N ALA A 55 -9.57 9.47 -10.78
CA ALA A 55 -10.17 10.06 -11.98
C ALA A 55 -11.49 10.80 -11.71
N ARG A 56 -12.21 10.45 -10.64
CA ARG A 56 -13.56 10.95 -10.33
C ARG A 56 -13.73 11.23 -8.82
N PRO A 57 -12.95 12.16 -8.26
CA PRO A 57 -12.94 12.41 -6.82
C PRO A 57 -14.30 12.85 -6.28
N ASP A 58 -15.05 13.66 -7.02
CA ASP A 58 -16.39 14.12 -6.62
C ASP A 58 -17.38 12.95 -6.47
N GLU A 59 -17.44 12.06 -7.47
CA GLU A 59 -18.29 10.86 -7.44
C GLU A 59 -17.87 9.90 -6.32
N ALA A 60 -16.57 9.71 -6.15
CA ALA A 60 -16.02 8.83 -5.11
C ALA A 60 -16.37 9.34 -3.70
N VAL A 61 -16.24 10.64 -3.45
CA VAL A 61 -16.62 11.25 -2.16
C VAL A 61 -18.11 11.15 -1.92
N GLN A 62 -18.94 11.37 -2.94
CA GLN A 62 -20.39 11.16 -2.81
C GLN A 62 -20.71 9.71 -2.43
N LYS A 63 -20.10 8.72 -3.11
CA LYS A 63 -20.29 7.30 -2.77
C LYS A 63 -19.81 6.97 -1.36
N PHE A 64 -18.68 7.53 -0.94
CA PHE A 64 -18.16 7.35 0.41
C PHE A 64 -19.12 7.94 1.46
N ALA A 65 -19.74 9.09 1.18
CA ALA A 65 -20.78 9.67 2.03
C ALA A 65 -22.05 8.79 2.10
N GLU A 66 -22.52 8.25 0.96
CA GLU A 66 -23.66 7.32 0.91
C GLU A 66 -23.44 6.06 1.75
N LEU A 67 -22.19 5.61 1.86
CA LEU A 67 -21.77 4.47 2.70
C LEU A 67 -21.55 4.84 4.18
N GLY A 68 -21.76 6.09 4.57
CA GLY A 68 -21.57 6.59 5.94
C GLY A 68 -20.10 6.85 6.32
N GLY A 69 -19.21 6.98 5.33
CA GLY A 69 -17.78 7.24 5.55
C GLY A 69 -17.44 8.69 5.92
N VAL A 70 -18.35 9.63 5.63
CA VAL A 70 -18.32 11.02 6.10
C VAL A 70 -19.73 11.41 6.57
N GLY A 71 -19.80 12.36 7.50
CA GLY A 71 -21.07 12.87 8.00
C GLY A 71 -21.98 13.46 6.92
N SER A 72 -23.25 13.67 7.29
CA SER A 72 -24.25 14.30 6.40
C SER A 72 -24.06 15.80 6.21
N ASP A 73 -23.12 16.41 6.94
CA ASP A 73 -22.77 17.84 6.85
C ASP A 73 -22.12 18.17 5.49
N PRO A 74 -22.68 19.12 4.72
CA PRO A 74 -22.07 19.60 3.47
C PRO A 74 -20.63 20.09 3.63
N LEU A 75 -20.28 20.70 4.77
CA LEU A 75 -18.92 21.19 5.01
C LEU A 75 -17.92 20.05 5.14
N GLU A 76 -18.26 19.02 5.93
CA GLU A 76 -17.40 17.84 6.11
C GLU A 76 -17.12 17.14 4.77
N ARG A 77 -18.14 16.99 3.93
CA ARG A 77 -18.00 16.42 2.59
C ARG A 77 -17.09 17.26 1.69
N GLN A 78 -17.23 18.58 1.73
CA GLN A 78 -16.39 19.49 0.95
C GLN A 78 -14.92 19.42 1.42
N VAL A 79 -14.68 19.41 2.73
CA VAL A 79 -13.33 19.26 3.28
C VAL A 79 -12.70 17.93 2.86
N TYR A 80 -13.45 16.84 2.91
CA TYR A 80 -12.96 15.54 2.48
C TYR A 80 -12.63 15.52 0.98
N LEU A 81 -13.47 16.12 0.14
CA LEU A 81 -13.20 16.30 -1.29
C LEU A 81 -11.92 17.09 -1.55
N ASP A 82 -11.70 18.19 -0.83
CA ASP A 82 -10.50 19.00 -0.96
C ASP A 82 -9.24 18.21 -0.57
N ILE A 83 -9.33 17.37 0.48
CA ILE A 83 -8.23 16.49 0.90
C ILE A 83 -7.93 15.43 -0.17
N VAL A 84 -8.95 14.82 -0.78
CA VAL A 84 -8.79 13.83 -1.86
C VAL A 84 -8.17 14.48 -3.11
N LYS A 85 -8.71 15.60 -3.57
CA LYS A 85 -8.20 16.35 -4.75
C LYS A 85 -6.77 16.85 -4.55
N ALA A 86 -6.41 17.22 -3.31
CA ALA A 86 -5.06 17.64 -2.98
C ALA A 86 -4.09 16.46 -2.77
N HIS A 87 -4.53 15.21 -2.93
CA HIS A 87 -3.79 13.98 -2.60
C HIS A 87 -3.19 14.02 -1.19
N ARG A 88 -3.94 14.59 -0.24
CA ARG A 88 -3.55 14.73 1.18
C ARG A 88 -4.08 13.60 2.05
N THR A 89 -4.79 12.65 1.47
CA THR A 89 -5.04 11.34 2.09
C THR A 89 -3.72 10.56 2.21
N SER A 90 -3.66 9.54 3.06
CA SER A 90 -2.52 8.61 3.06
C SER A 90 -2.42 7.99 1.66
N TYR A 91 -1.49 8.49 0.86
CA TYR A 91 -1.27 8.03 -0.51
C TYR A 91 -0.88 6.55 -0.49
N SER A 92 -1.71 5.71 -1.10
CA SER A 92 -1.49 4.27 -1.17
C SER A 92 -0.71 3.85 -2.41
N GLY A 93 -0.63 4.69 -3.45
CA GLY A 93 -0.05 4.33 -4.76
C GLY A 93 -0.78 3.18 -5.47
N ALA A 94 -1.97 2.81 -4.99
CA ALA A 94 -2.70 1.64 -5.46
C ALA A 94 -3.14 1.75 -6.92
N GLU A 95 -3.22 2.96 -7.49
CA GLU A 95 -3.51 3.18 -8.91
C GLU A 95 -2.40 2.65 -9.83
N LYS A 96 -1.19 2.48 -9.28
CA LYS A 96 -0.01 1.89 -9.91
C LYS A 96 0.37 0.55 -9.27
N LEU A 97 -0.58 -0.13 -8.63
CA LEU A 97 -0.34 -1.43 -8.01
C LEU A 97 0.31 -2.39 -9.00
N ASP A 98 1.44 -2.95 -8.59
CA ASP A 98 2.27 -3.86 -9.38
C ASP A 98 2.86 -4.96 -8.48
N LEU A 99 3.54 -5.91 -9.10
CA LEU A 99 4.27 -6.97 -8.43
C LEU A 99 5.44 -6.42 -7.63
N VAL A 100 5.78 -7.11 -6.54
CA VAL A 100 6.97 -6.79 -5.75
C VAL A 100 8.23 -7.21 -6.52
N ASP A 101 8.99 -6.23 -6.98
CA ASP A 101 10.23 -6.41 -7.73
C ASP A 101 11.47 -6.63 -6.83
N ALA A 102 12.64 -6.85 -7.44
CA ALA A 102 13.88 -7.07 -6.70
C ALA A 102 14.29 -5.84 -5.87
N THR A 103 14.13 -4.64 -6.44
CA THR A 103 14.47 -3.37 -5.78
C THR A 103 13.63 -3.15 -4.53
N THR A 104 12.31 -3.35 -4.63
CA THR A 104 11.37 -3.24 -3.51
C THR A 104 11.72 -4.25 -2.42
N ARG A 105 12.00 -5.52 -2.78
CA ARG A 105 12.42 -6.53 -1.79
C ARG A 105 13.65 -6.09 -1.00
N GLN A 106 14.66 -5.54 -1.67
CA GLN A 106 15.88 -5.08 -1.01
C GLN A 106 15.64 -3.86 -0.11
N ASN A 107 14.79 -2.93 -0.52
CA ASN A 107 14.46 -1.76 0.30
C ASN A 107 13.66 -2.15 1.55
N VAL A 108 12.74 -3.11 1.45
CA VAL A 108 12.02 -3.65 2.60
C VAL A 108 12.95 -4.41 3.53
N GLN A 109 13.93 -5.17 3.00
CA GLN A 109 14.93 -5.83 3.84
C GLN A 109 15.73 -4.82 4.66
N LYS A 110 16.20 -3.72 4.04
CA LYS A 110 16.90 -2.65 4.76
C LYS A 110 16.05 -2.04 5.88
N LEU A 111 14.74 -1.89 5.65
CA LEU A 111 13.82 -1.42 6.68
C LEU A 111 13.70 -2.43 7.84
N ALA A 112 13.53 -3.72 7.53
CA ALA A 112 13.46 -4.78 8.53
C ALA A 112 14.76 -4.89 9.35
N ASP A 113 15.91 -4.79 8.69
CA ASP A 113 17.23 -4.78 9.34
C ASP A 113 17.39 -3.57 10.25
N SER A 114 16.90 -2.40 9.84
CA SER A 114 16.93 -1.19 10.66
C SER A 114 16.06 -1.33 11.92
N PHE A 115 14.88 -1.93 11.80
CA PHE A 115 14.03 -2.21 12.97
C PHE A 115 14.68 -3.21 13.92
N HIS A 116 15.39 -4.21 13.42
CA HIS A 116 16.18 -5.08 14.27
C HIS A 116 17.35 -4.34 14.94
N ALA A 117 18.11 -3.53 14.18
CA ALA A 117 19.23 -2.75 14.71
C ALA A 117 18.83 -1.74 15.80
N LEU A 118 17.58 -1.25 15.75
CA LEU A 118 16.99 -0.40 16.77
C LEU A 118 16.38 -1.18 17.97
N GLY A 119 16.45 -2.51 17.96
CA GLY A 119 15.86 -3.36 19.01
C GLY A 119 14.34 -3.47 18.96
N ILE A 120 13.69 -3.01 17.89
CA ILE A 120 12.23 -3.12 17.70
C ILE A 120 11.85 -4.58 17.40
N TYR A 121 12.60 -5.22 16.50
CA TYR A 121 12.44 -6.65 16.23
C TYR A 121 13.42 -7.46 17.07
N PRO A 122 12.93 -8.47 17.83
CA PRO A 122 13.79 -9.28 18.68
C PRO A 122 14.78 -10.15 17.89
N GLN A 123 14.52 -10.36 16.60
CA GLN A 123 15.34 -11.14 15.68
C GLN A 123 15.37 -10.51 14.29
N LYS A 124 16.40 -10.83 13.50
CA LYS A 124 16.44 -10.48 12.08
C LYS A 124 15.33 -11.20 11.33
N VAL A 125 14.70 -10.50 10.39
CA VAL A 125 13.64 -11.04 9.53
C VAL A 125 14.11 -11.04 8.08
N GLY A 126 14.17 -12.21 7.44
CA GLY A 126 14.55 -12.37 6.03
C GLY A 126 13.38 -12.08 5.09
N VAL A 127 12.99 -10.82 4.96
CA VAL A 127 11.84 -10.39 4.15
C VAL A 127 12.13 -10.53 2.64
N ALA A 128 13.33 -10.16 2.19
CA ALA A 128 13.69 -10.28 0.77
C ALA A 128 13.64 -11.75 0.29
N ASP A 129 14.14 -12.67 1.12
CA ASP A 129 14.11 -14.10 0.84
C ASP A 129 12.68 -14.64 0.87
N TRP A 130 11.88 -14.22 1.85
CA TRP A 130 10.48 -14.62 1.96
C TRP A 130 9.66 -14.19 0.73
N LEU A 131 9.83 -12.94 0.27
CA LEU A 131 9.18 -12.39 -0.93
C LEU A 131 9.76 -12.97 -2.23
N GLY A 132 11.00 -13.46 -2.19
CA GLY A 132 11.68 -14.09 -3.32
C GLY A 132 11.45 -15.57 -3.47
N ASN A 133 10.78 -16.20 -2.50
CA ASN A 133 10.64 -17.64 -2.43
C ASN A 133 9.78 -18.18 -3.59
N SER A 134 10.23 -19.28 -4.23
CA SER A 134 9.52 -19.87 -5.37
C SER A 134 8.11 -20.37 -5.05
N ARG A 135 7.76 -20.58 -3.77
CA ARG A 135 6.39 -20.90 -3.35
C ARG A 135 5.36 -19.86 -3.78
N VAL A 136 5.77 -18.61 -4.02
CA VAL A 136 4.87 -17.55 -4.48
C VAL A 136 4.90 -17.34 -6.00
N ASP A 137 5.72 -18.07 -6.75
CA ASP A 137 5.84 -17.87 -8.21
C ASP A 137 4.54 -18.19 -8.95
N GLY A 138 3.80 -19.20 -8.49
CA GLY A 138 2.49 -19.55 -9.04
C GLY A 138 1.49 -18.39 -8.97
N ILE A 139 1.33 -17.78 -7.79
CA ILE A 139 0.44 -16.61 -7.63
C ILE A 139 1.01 -15.37 -8.33
N ARG A 140 2.34 -15.18 -8.35
CA ARG A 140 2.99 -14.08 -9.05
C ARG A 140 2.66 -14.08 -10.54
N GLY A 141 2.66 -15.26 -11.18
CA GLY A 141 2.28 -15.41 -12.58
C GLY A 141 0.82 -15.02 -12.84
N VAL A 142 -0.10 -15.49 -11.99
CA VAL A 142 -1.54 -15.15 -12.10
C VAL A 142 -1.78 -13.66 -11.88
N LEU A 143 -1.15 -13.06 -10.87
CA LEU A 143 -1.20 -11.61 -10.63
C LEU A 143 -0.65 -10.81 -11.81
N ALA A 144 0.48 -11.23 -12.39
CA ALA A 144 1.08 -10.56 -13.54
C ALA A 144 0.12 -10.52 -14.74
N ALA A 145 -0.57 -11.63 -15.00
CA ALA A 145 -1.53 -11.73 -16.08
C ALA A 145 -2.75 -10.83 -15.81
N GLU A 146 -3.31 -10.91 -14.61
CA GLU A 146 -4.51 -10.16 -14.22
C GLU A 146 -4.24 -8.64 -14.21
N LEU A 147 -3.10 -8.19 -13.69
CA LEU A 147 -2.73 -6.77 -13.68
C LEU A 147 -2.36 -6.24 -15.07
N LYS A 148 -2.02 -7.09 -16.04
CA LYS A 148 -1.83 -6.64 -17.44
C LYS A 148 -3.14 -6.55 -18.21
N ALA A 149 -4.20 -7.23 -17.76
CA ALA A 149 -5.52 -7.09 -18.35
C ALA A 149 -5.97 -5.62 -18.25
N ARG A 150 -6.38 -5.06 -19.40
CA ARG A 150 -6.98 -3.72 -19.41
C ARG A 150 -8.32 -3.78 -18.66
N PRO A 151 -8.64 -2.75 -17.85
CA PRO A 151 -10.00 -2.57 -17.34
C PRO A 151 -11.00 -2.38 -18.48
#